data_AF-A0AA97DVD3-F1
#
_entry.id   AF-A0AA97DVD3-F1
#
_cell.length_a   1.000
_cell.length_b   1.000
_cell.length_c   1.000
_cell.angle_alpha   90.00
_cell.angle_beta   90.00
_cell.angle_gamma   90.00
#
_symmetry.space_group_name_H-M   'P 1'
#
loop_
_entity.id
_entity.type
_entity.pdbx_description
1 polymer ?
#
loop_
_entity_poly.entity_id
_entity_poly.type
_entity_poly.pdbx_seq_one_letter_code
_entity_poly.pdbx_strand_id
1 'polypeptide(L)'
;MLSALVTQAGHLVSQCLHAADTPEDTEATLNTLMASSDVILSSGGVSVGEEDHVKTVLEKLGTVHLWKIAIKPGKPLVHASLDGIPFIGLP
;
A
#
# COMPACT_ATOMS: atom_id res chain seq x y z
N MET A 1 0.05 13.35 -7.49
CA MET A 1 -0.63 14.01 -6.35
C MET A 1 -0.02 13.58 -5.03
N LEU A 2 -0.06 12.30 -4.66
CA LEU A 2 0.49 11.82 -3.38
C LEU A 2 1.96 12.18 -3.17
N SER A 3 2.81 11.97 -4.18
CA SER A 3 4.23 12.36 -4.11
C SER A 3 4.42 13.83 -3.73
N ALA A 4 3.64 14.74 -4.34
CA ALA A 4 3.68 16.16 -4.02
C ALA A 4 3.23 16.46 -2.58
N LEU A 5 2.21 15.76 -2.08
CA LEU A 5 1.74 15.90 -0.69
C LEU A 5 2.80 15.40 0.31
N VAL A 6 3.49 14.30 0.01
CA VAL A 6 4.60 13.77 0.83
C VAL A 6 5.75 14.78 0.89
N THR A 7 6.14 15.35 -0.25
CA THR A 7 7.16 16.41 -0.29
C THR A 7 6.71 17.66 0.45
N GLN A 8 5.45 18.08 0.30
CA GLN A 8 4.90 19.24 1.00
C GLN A 8 4.87 19.05 2.53
N ALA A 9 4.68 17.81 2.99
CA ALA A 9 4.77 17.44 4.40
C ALA A 9 6.21 17.39 4.94
N GLY A 10 7.23 17.61 4.09
CA GLY A 10 8.64 17.64 4.47
C GLY A 10 9.34 16.28 4.41
N HIS A 11 8.74 15.30 3.73
CA HIS A 11 9.31 13.95 3.59
C HIS A 11 9.85 13.68 2.18
N LEU A 12 10.68 12.64 2.07
CA LEU A 12 11.27 12.20 0.81
C LEU A 12 10.39 11.11 0.16
N VAL A 13 10.25 11.18 -1.16
CA VAL A 13 9.70 10.08 -1.96
C VAL A 13 10.88 9.29 -2.50
N SER A 14 11.24 8.19 -1.82
CA SER A 14 12.40 7.36 -2.17
C SER A 14 12.22 6.66 -3.51
N GLN A 15 11.06 6.05 -3.73
CA GLN A 15 10.71 5.31 -4.94
C GLN A 15 9.23 5.50 -5.28
N CYS A 16 8.91 5.37 -6.57
CA CYS A 16 7.55 5.36 -7.09
C CYS A 16 7.48 4.29 -8.17
N LEU A 17 6.90 3.13 -7.83
CA LEU A 17 6.82 1.96 -8.69
C LEU A 17 5.36 1.68 -9.03
N HIS A 18 5.14 1.04 -10.19
CA HIS A 18 3.84 0.51 -10.59
C HIS A 18 3.92 -1.01 -10.56
N ALA A 19 3.06 -1.63 -9.76
CA ALA A 19 2.85 -3.08 -9.79
C ALA A 19 1.76 -3.41 -10.82
N ALA A 20 2.03 -4.38 -11.69
CA ALA A 20 1.03 -5.04 -12.50
C ALA A 20 0.01 -5.76 -11.61
N ASP A 21 -1.18 -6.03 -12.16
CA ASP A 21 -2.28 -6.66 -11.44
C ASP A 21 -2.09 -8.19 -11.33
N THR A 22 -0.95 -8.59 -10.78
CA THR A 22 -0.62 -9.99 -10.48
C THR A 22 -0.05 -10.09 -9.06
N PRO A 23 -0.29 -11.21 -8.35
CA PRO A 23 0.28 -11.45 -7.02
C PRO A 23 1.81 -11.36 -7.01
N GLU A 24 2.46 -11.92 -8.02
CA GLU A 24 3.92 -12.02 -8.09
C GLU A 24 4.57 -10.64 -8.24
N ASP A 25 4.01 -9.78 -9.09
CA ASP A 25 4.56 -8.44 -9.33
C ASP A 25 4.24 -7.49 -8.16
N THR A 26 3.07 -7.66 -7.54
CA THR A 26 2.72 -6.96 -6.30
C THR A 26 3.72 -7.31 -5.19
N GLU A 27 4.00 -8.59 -4.99
CA GLU A 27 4.96 -9.06 -3.98
C GLU A 27 6.38 -8.57 -4.27
N ALA A 28 6.85 -8.66 -5.52
CA ALA A 28 8.18 -8.19 -5.91
C ALA A 28 8.34 -6.67 -5.71
N THR A 29 7.30 -5.90 -6.07
CA THR A 29 7.26 -4.45 -5.88
C THR A 29 7.31 -4.09 -4.40
N LEU A 30 6.48 -4.73 -3.57
CA LEU A 30 6.47 -4.47 -2.13
C LEU A 30 7.80 -4.82 -1.46
N ASN A 31 8.41 -5.96 -1.81
CA ASN A 31 9.74 -6.32 -1.32
C ASN A 31 10.81 -5.27 -1.67
N THR A 32 10.76 -4.74 -2.89
CA THR A 32 11.69 -3.68 -3.33
C THR A 32 11.50 -2.39 -2.53
N LEU A 33 10.24 -1.99 -2.31
CA LEU A 33 9.92 -0.78 -1.55
C LEU A 33 10.30 -0.93 -0.06
N MET A 34 10.04 -2.10 0.54
CA MET A 34 10.40 -2.39 1.94
C MET A 34 11.90 -2.28 2.19
N ALA A 35 12.74 -2.64 1.21
CA ALA A 35 14.19 -2.54 1.36
C ALA A 35 14.72 -1.09 1.45
N SER A 36 13.92 -0.08 1.12
CA SER A 36 14.39 1.30 0.94
C SER A 36 13.44 2.39 1.45
N SER A 37 12.38 2.02 2.17
CA SER A 37 11.33 2.95 2.59
C SER A 37 10.90 2.73 4.03
N ASP A 38 10.71 3.83 4.78
CA ASP A 38 10.19 3.78 6.15
C ASP A 38 8.65 3.63 6.18
N VAL A 39 7.97 4.02 5.10
CA VAL A 39 6.51 3.94 4.91
C VAL A 39 6.23 3.69 3.44
N ILE A 40 5.26 2.80 3.15
CA ILE A 40 4.78 2.52 1.80
C ILE A 40 3.36 3.08 1.64
N LEU A 41 3.14 3.84 0.57
CA LEU A 41 1.82 4.37 0.20
C LEU A 41 1.41 3.78 -1.15
N SER A 42 0.20 3.23 -1.23
CA SER A 42 -0.41 2.86 -2.51
C SER A 42 -1.52 3.83 -2.89
N SER A 43 -1.56 4.26 -4.15
CA SER A 43 -2.63 5.08 -4.72
C SER A 43 -3.74 4.28 -5.40
N GLY A 44 -3.74 2.94 -5.27
CA GLY A 44 -4.70 2.06 -5.94
C GLY A 44 -4.45 0.59 -5.63
N GLY A 45 -5.24 -0.30 -6.25
CA GLY A 45 -5.19 -1.74 -6.00
C GLY A 45 -5.88 -2.18 -4.71
N VAL A 46 -6.51 -1.25 -4.00
CA VAL A 46 -7.20 -1.47 -2.72
C VAL A 46 -8.70 -1.50 -2.95
N SER A 47 -9.15 -2.52 -3.68
CA SER A 47 -10.54 -2.65 -4.08
C SER A 47 -11.35 -3.46 -3.06
N VAL A 48 -12.67 -3.53 -3.27
CA VAL A 48 -13.58 -4.41 -2.52
C VAL A 48 -14.00 -5.64 -3.35
N GLY A 49 -13.34 -5.87 -4.49
CA GLY A 49 -13.66 -6.94 -5.45
C GLY A 49 -13.03 -8.29 -5.11
N GLU A 50 -13.46 -9.34 -5.81
CA GLU A 50 -13.10 -10.75 -5.51
C GLU A 50 -11.67 -11.16 -5.90
N GLU A 51 -10.93 -10.32 -6.64
CA GLU A 51 -9.52 -10.57 -7.02
C GLU A 51 -8.57 -9.63 -6.25
N ASP A 52 -8.67 -9.61 -4.93
CA ASP A 52 -7.84 -8.74 -4.08
C ASP A 52 -6.46 -9.36 -3.84
N HIS A 53 -5.67 -9.44 -4.93
CA HIS A 53 -4.28 -9.93 -4.90
C HIS A 53 -3.44 -9.17 -3.86
N VAL A 54 -3.67 -7.86 -3.75
CA VAL A 54 -3.02 -7.01 -2.76
C VAL A 54 -3.27 -7.51 -1.35
N LYS A 55 -4.53 -7.84 -0.99
CA LYS A 55 -4.82 -8.39 0.35
C LYS A 55 -4.02 -9.65 0.65
N THR A 56 -4.02 -10.58 -0.29
CA THR A 56 -3.34 -11.87 -0.12
C THR A 56 -1.84 -11.67 0.07
N VAL A 57 -1.23 -10.77 -0.71
CA VAL A 57 0.19 -10.45 -0.61
C VAL A 57 0.49 -9.71 0.70
N LEU A 58 -0.35 -8.77 1.14
CA LEU A 58 -0.16 -8.08 2.41
C LEU A 58 -0.25 -9.02 3.62
N GLU A 59 -1.19 -9.97 3.60
CA GLU A 59 -1.32 -11.01 4.64
C GLU A 59 -0.16 -12.02 4.60
N LYS A 60 0.46 -12.23 3.43
CA LYS A 60 1.66 -13.05 3.28
C LYS A 60 2.92 -12.36 3.81
N LEU A 61 3.07 -11.07 3.52
CA LEU A 61 4.24 -10.26 3.88
C LEU A 61 4.13 -9.64 5.29
N GLY A 62 2.99 -9.76 5.95
CA GLY A 62 2.81 -9.12 7.25
C GLY A 62 1.40 -9.22 7.81
N THR A 63 1.01 -8.20 8.59
CA THR A 63 -0.27 -8.16 9.30
C THR A 63 -1.14 -7.02 8.78
N VAL A 64 -2.35 -7.36 8.36
CA VAL A 64 -3.39 -6.39 7.99
C VAL A 64 -4.17 -5.98 9.23
N HIS A 65 -4.17 -4.68 9.55
CA HIS A 65 -4.85 -4.13 10.72
C HIS A 65 -6.23 -3.57 10.38
N LEU A 66 -6.40 -3.07 9.15
CA LEU A 66 -7.59 -2.36 8.71
C LEU A 66 -7.81 -2.58 7.22
N TRP A 67 -9.05 -2.80 6.81
CA TRP A 67 -9.44 -2.90 5.38
C TRP A 67 -10.49 -1.88 4.94
N LYS A 68 -11.26 -1.36 5.90
CA LYS A 68 -12.37 -0.43 5.67
C LYS A 68 -12.51 0.47 6.88
N ILE A 69 -12.93 1.70 6.64
CA ILE A 69 -13.27 2.68 7.67
C ILE A 69 -14.67 3.24 7.44
N ALA A 70 -15.31 3.69 8.52
CA ALA A 70 -16.66 4.24 8.50
C ALA A 70 -16.66 5.72 8.07
N ILE A 71 -16.17 6.03 6.86
CA ILE A 71 -16.16 7.39 6.28
C ILE A 71 -16.81 7.44 4.89
N LYS A 72 -17.10 8.65 4.38
CA LYS A 72 -17.58 8.90 3.01
C LYS A 72 -17.09 10.27 2.50
N PRO A 73 -16.48 10.38 1.31
CA PRO A 73 -15.98 9.31 0.43
C PRO A 73 -14.73 8.60 1.03
N GLY A 74 -14.28 7.50 0.41
CA GLY A 74 -13.04 6.81 0.83
C GLY A 74 -13.22 5.68 1.85
N LYS A 75 -14.33 4.94 1.78
CA LYS A 75 -14.60 3.78 2.66
C LYS A 75 -13.50 2.71 2.64
N PRO A 76 -12.94 2.30 1.48
CA PRO A 76 -11.79 1.40 1.48
C PRO A 76 -10.53 2.21 1.88
N LEU A 77 -9.88 1.75 2.94
CA LEU A 77 -8.57 2.20 3.38
C LEU A 77 -7.89 0.99 3.99
N VAL A 78 -6.70 0.67 3.52
CA VAL A 78 -5.91 -0.43 4.07
C VAL A 78 -4.78 0.11 4.91
N HIS A 79 -4.62 -0.47 6.09
CA HIS A 79 -3.44 -0.29 6.91
C HIS A 79 -2.89 -1.67 7.27
N ALA A 80 -1.62 -1.89 6.96
CA ALA A 80 -0.90 -3.12 7.26
C ALA A 80 0.52 -2.80 7.75
N SER A 81 1.16 -3.78 8.41
CA SER A 81 2.58 -3.74 8.74
C SER A 81 3.27 -4.89 8.02
N LEU A 82 4.21 -4.56 7.12
CA LEU A 82 4.97 -5.51 6.32
C LEU A 82 6.41 -5.51 6.85
N ASP A 83 6.83 -6.59 7.51
CA ASP A 83 8.12 -6.67 8.22
C ASP A 83 8.45 -5.43 9.10
N GLY A 84 7.42 -4.88 9.76
CA GLY A 84 7.52 -3.70 10.62
C GLY A 84 7.39 -2.35 9.90
N ILE A 85 7.32 -2.34 8.57
CA ILE A 85 7.14 -1.14 7.75
C ILE A 85 5.63 -0.88 7.55
N PRO A 86 5.11 0.31 7.90
CA PRO A 86 3.72 0.65 7.65
C PRO A 86 3.40 0.73 6.15
N PHE A 87 2.33 0.05 5.76
CA PHE A 87 1.71 0.14 4.45
C PHE A 87 0.34 0.82 4.59
N ILE A 88 0.10 1.85 3.77
CA ILE A 88 -1.20 2.54 3.68
C ILE A 88 -1.70 2.48 2.24
N GLY A 89 -2.79 1.74 2.06
CA GLY A 89 -3.48 1.62 0.78
C GLY A 89 -4.64 2.60 0.70
N LEU A 90 -4.54 3.57 -0.21
CA LEU A 90 -5.57 4.58 -0.46
C LEU A 90 -6.54 4.12 -1.58
N PRO A 91 -7.80 4.59 -1.55
CA PRO A 91 -8.80 4.29 -2.57
C PRO A 91 -8.52 4.94 -3.92
#